data_AF-A0A3Q3DHS1-F1
#
_entry.id   AF-A0A3Q3DHS1-F1
#
_cell.length_a   1.000
_cell.length_b   1.000
_cell.length_c   1.000
_cell.angle_alpha   90.00
_cell.angle_beta   90.00
_cell.angle_gamma   90.00
#
_symmetry.space_group_name_H-M   'P 1'
#
loop_
_entity.id
_entity.type
_entity.pdbx_description
1 polymer ?
#
loop_
_entity_poly.entity_id
_entity_poly.type
_entity_poly.pdbx_seq_one_letter_code
_entity_poly.pdbx_strand_id
1 'polypeptide(L)'
;MSSRLQKLINSAEDCVDEALCGLVRASSGLSLLRGHRVVLRSDLDQIRGKVALLSGGGSGHEPAHGGYVGAGMLSAAVAGAVFASPPPASILAAILCLHSAGKMTSSGVLLIVKNYTGDRLNFGLAAEQARNHGVDVDMVVVADDCAFTCPSKAGKRGLCGTILIHKLAGALADEGCSLQETALHCVAGTLGVSLSPCSVPGCRPSFELPPGDMELGLGDTLVVCVNNLGALSRLEMAVVTRAAIMCLENRGMKVARVMSGSFMTSLEMAGMSLTFLRACPEILRLFDAKTSAPAWPNLSSGCTSGRSYLTDPTTVPAGAHDDVLTEGPQSPAMRKVLEKVCSTLLEYQEELNALDRASGDGDCGNTHAQAAKAIQVWLQSHVVPGCPGQLLSALATVVQEKMGGSSGAVSVPVCSIQIYFWVVHFGDFAHIDTLCFDSCTVCSSRQRADT
;
A
#
# COMPACT_ATOMS: atom_id res chain seq x y z
N MET A 1 -18.44 4.34 -27.56
CA MET A 1 -17.29 3.47 -27.90
C MET A 1 -16.88 2.76 -26.63
N SER A 2 -16.95 1.43 -26.56
CA SER A 2 -16.40 0.70 -25.42
C SER A 2 -14.89 0.88 -25.45
N SER A 3 -14.34 1.67 -24.51
CA SER A 3 -12.90 1.86 -24.38
C SER A 3 -12.29 0.53 -23.94
N ARG A 4 -11.87 -0.28 -24.91
CA ARG A 4 -11.14 -1.51 -24.66
C ARG A 4 -9.88 -1.14 -23.87
N LEU A 5 -9.84 -1.53 -22.59
CA LEU A 5 -8.69 -1.30 -21.73
C LEU A 5 -7.45 -1.91 -22.39
N GLN A 6 -6.41 -1.11 -22.57
CA GLN A 6 -5.16 -1.56 -23.15
C GLN A 6 -4.42 -2.42 -22.10
N LYS A 7 -3.99 -3.62 -22.51
CA LYS A 7 -3.21 -4.56 -21.71
C LYS A 7 -1.84 -4.74 -22.36
N LEU A 8 -0.79 -4.76 -21.55
CA LEU A 8 0.56 -5.09 -22.01
C LEU A 8 0.73 -6.61 -22.06
N ILE A 9 0.05 -7.26 -22.99
CA ILE A 9 0.12 -8.71 -23.26
C ILE A 9 0.14 -8.95 -24.77
N ASN A 10 0.83 -9.99 -25.23
CA ASN A 10 0.83 -10.36 -26.64
C ASN A 10 -0.45 -11.10 -27.04
N SER A 11 -0.85 -12.09 -26.24
CA SER A 11 -2.06 -12.91 -26.42
C SER A 11 -2.69 -13.22 -25.07
N ALA A 12 -4.02 -13.40 -25.04
CA ALA A 12 -4.73 -13.78 -23.82
C ALA A 12 -4.49 -15.25 -23.45
N GLU A 13 -4.25 -16.10 -24.44
CA GLU A 13 -4.01 -17.54 -24.29
C GLU A 13 -2.63 -17.83 -23.66
N ASP A 14 -1.61 -17.12 -24.14
CA ASP A 14 -0.21 -17.35 -23.79
C ASP A 14 0.30 -16.45 -22.64
N CYS A 15 -0.49 -15.45 -22.21
CA CYS A 15 -0.01 -14.45 -21.23
C CYS A 15 0.49 -15.05 -19.91
N VAL A 16 -0.09 -16.18 -19.47
CA VAL A 16 0.36 -16.88 -18.25
C VAL A 16 1.74 -17.49 -18.48
N ASP A 17 1.98 -18.13 -19.62
CA ASP A 17 3.27 -18.75 -19.93
C ASP A 17 4.36 -17.70 -20.09
N GLU A 18 4.05 -16.58 -20.73
CA GLU A 18 4.94 -15.41 -20.83
C GLU A 18 5.26 -14.82 -19.46
N ALA A 19 4.26 -14.65 -18.59
CA ALA A 19 4.43 -14.13 -17.24
C ALA A 19 5.32 -15.04 -16.38
N LEU A 20 5.10 -16.36 -16.41
CA LEU A 20 5.92 -17.33 -15.71
C LEU A 20 7.36 -17.35 -16.24
N CYS A 21 7.53 -17.26 -17.56
CA CYS A 21 8.85 -17.13 -18.18
C CYS A 21 9.55 -15.86 -17.70
N GLY A 22 8.85 -14.72 -17.67
CA GLY A 22 9.37 -13.46 -17.13
C GLY A 22 9.83 -13.59 -15.68
N LEU A 23 9.01 -14.18 -14.82
CA LEU A 23 9.33 -14.42 -13.41
C LEU A 23 10.61 -15.25 -13.24
N VAL A 24 10.70 -16.38 -13.95
CA VAL A 24 11.85 -17.30 -13.85
C VAL A 24 13.12 -16.69 -14.46
N ARG A 25 13.01 -15.94 -15.55
CA ARG A 25 14.16 -15.24 -16.14
C ARG A 25 14.67 -14.09 -15.27
N ALA A 26 13.79 -13.44 -14.51
CA ALA A 26 14.14 -12.38 -13.58
C ALA A 26 14.74 -12.90 -12.26
N SER A 27 14.57 -14.18 -11.94
CA SER A 27 14.95 -14.76 -10.64
C SER A 27 15.83 -16.00 -10.83
N SER A 28 17.14 -15.87 -10.59
CA SER A 28 18.11 -16.97 -10.78
C SER A 28 17.85 -18.21 -9.92
N GLY A 29 17.10 -18.07 -8.82
CA GLY A 29 16.73 -19.16 -7.92
C GLY A 29 15.55 -20.01 -8.40
N LEU A 30 14.94 -19.72 -9.55
CA LEU A 30 13.73 -20.39 -10.02
C LEU A 30 13.95 -21.19 -11.32
N SER A 31 13.07 -22.15 -11.58
CA SER A 31 13.03 -22.92 -12.82
C SER A 31 11.59 -23.24 -13.22
N LEU A 32 11.36 -23.52 -14.51
CA LEU A 32 10.06 -23.99 -15.02
C LEU A 32 10.08 -25.48 -15.27
N LEU A 33 9.04 -26.18 -14.83
CA LEU A 33 8.82 -27.58 -15.18
C LEU A 33 8.39 -27.68 -16.65
N ARG A 34 9.19 -28.35 -17.47
CA ARG A 34 8.90 -28.49 -18.91
C ARG A 34 7.52 -29.11 -19.14
N GLY A 35 6.71 -28.47 -19.99
CA GLY A 35 5.37 -28.95 -20.35
C GLY A 35 4.27 -28.60 -19.34
N HIS A 36 4.61 -27.92 -18.25
CA HIS A 36 3.66 -27.55 -17.20
C HIS A 36 3.85 -26.10 -16.77
N ARG A 37 2.75 -25.43 -16.40
CA ARG A 37 2.76 -24.10 -15.77
C ARG A 37 3.14 -24.21 -14.29
N VAL A 38 4.34 -24.70 -14.01
CA VAL A 38 4.85 -24.96 -12.66
C VAL A 38 6.20 -24.28 -12.51
N VAL A 39 6.29 -23.40 -11.50
CA VAL A 39 7.53 -22.77 -11.07
C VAL A 39 8.08 -23.56 -9.89
N LEU A 40 9.36 -23.93 -9.95
CA LEU A 40 10.08 -24.67 -8.92
C LEU A 40 11.27 -23.83 -8.44
N ARG A 41 11.67 -23.99 -7.19
CA ARG A 41 13.02 -23.57 -6.78
C ARG A 41 14.05 -24.38 -7.56
N SER A 42 15.15 -23.75 -7.95
CA SER A 42 16.21 -24.38 -8.77
C SER A 42 17.09 -25.35 -7.97
N ASP A 43 17.13 -25.20 -6.66
CA ASP A 43 17.96 -25.94 -5.69
C ASP A 43 17.16 -27.02 -4.94
N LEU A 44 16.41 -27.86 -5.68
CA LEU A 44 15.58 -28.92 -5.09
C LEU A 44 16.37 -29.98 -4.31
N ASP A 45 17.69 -30.04 -4.46
CA ASP A 45 18.55 -30.87 -3.62
C ASP A 45 18.59 -30.40 -2.16
N GLN A 46 18.35 -29.10 -1.90
CA GLN A 46 18.38 -28.49 -0.57
C GLN A 46 17.13 -28.80 0.27
N ILE A 47 16.09 -29.40 -0.33
CA ILE A 47 14.88 -29.84 0.37
C ILE A 47 14.90 -31.33 0.76
N ARG A 48 16.03 -32.03 0.56
CA ARG A 48 16.18 -33.42 1.01
C ARG A 48 15.99 -33.53 2.53
N GLY A 49 15.23 -34.51 2.99
CA GLY A 49 14.89 -34.68 4.41
C GLY A 49 13.85 -33.69 4.95
N LYS A 50 13.35 -32.76 4.14
CA LYS A 50 12.36 -31.75 4.52
C LYS A 50 11.02 -31.98 3.84
N VAL A 51 9.98 -31.39 4.40
CA VAL A 51 8.65 -31.35 3.77
C VAL A 51 8.69 -30.41 2.57
N ALA A 52 8.24 -30.87 1.41
CA ALA A 52 8.11 -30.00 0.25
C ALA A 52 6.77 -29.27 0.29
N LEU A 53 6.77 -27.97 -0.01
CA LEU A 53 5.55 -27.15 0.01
C LEU A 53 5.11 -26.83 -1.41
N LEU A 54 3.85 -27.15 -1.72
CA LEU A 54 3.23 -26.88 -3.01
C LEU A 54 1.97 -26.02 -2.81
N SER A 55 1.87 -24.93 -3.57
CA SER A 55 0.66 -24.10 -3.65
C SER A 55 0.30 -23.84 -5.10
N GLY A 56 -0.81 -23.17 -5.34
CA GLY A 56 -1.24 -22.82 -6.68
C GLY A 56 -2.67 -22.30 -6.77
N GLY A 57 -3.15 -22.22 -8.01
CA GLY A 57 -4.48 -21.76 -8.35
C GLY A 57 -4.50 -21.04 -9.71
N GLY A 58 -5.61 -20.38 -10.00
CA GLY A 58 -5.70 -19.52 -11.18
C GLY A 58 -4.68 -18.39 -11.17
N SER A 59 -4.24 -17.99 -12.36
CA SER A 59 -3.35 -16.84 -12.57
C SER A 59 -4.11 -15.51 -12.45
N GLY A 60 -3.40 -14.39 -12.41
CA GLY A 60 -4.00 -13.06 -12.21
C GLY A 60 -4.00 -12.58 -10.77
N HIS A 61 -3.26 -13.29 -9.90
CA HIS A 61 -3.07 -12.95 -8.49
C HIS A 61 -1.61 -12.62 -8.16
N GLU A 62 -0.78 -12.41 -9.19
CA GLU A 62 0.65 -12.20 -9.08
C GLU A 62 0.96 -11.05 -8.09
N PRO A 63 1.95 -11.22 -7.19
CA PRO A 63 2.99 -12.26 -7.22
C PRO A 63 2.57 -13.64 -6.69
N ALA A 64 1.34 -13.80 -6.17
CA ALA A 64 0.86 -15.11 -5.75
C ALA A 64 0.64 -16.03 -6.97
N HIS A 65 1.17 -17.26 -7.01
CA HIS A 65 2.02 -17.91 -6.00
C HIS A 65 3.48 -18.05 -6.41
N GLY A 66 3.80 -17.90 -7.69
CA GLY A 66 5.15 -18.11 -8.23
C GLY A 66 6.22 -17.24 -7.58
N GLY A 67 5.88 -16.00 -7.18
CA GLY A 67 6.78 -15.10 -6.49
C GLY A 67 7.15 -15.53 -5.07
N TYR A 68 6.44 -16.51 -4.51
CA TYR A 68 6.67 -17.05 -3.16
C TYR A 68 7.44 -18.38 -3.16
N VAL A 69 7.97 -18.79 -4.32
CA VAL A 69 8.83 -19.97 -4.45
C VAL A 69 10.26 -19.62 -4.06
N GLY A 70 10.86 -20.38 -3.15
CA GLY A 70 12.21 -20.17 -2.63
C GLY A 70 12.44 -20.84 -1.26
N ALA A 71 13.70 -20.86 -0.82
CA ALA A 71 14.05 -21.28 0.54
C ALA A 71 13.25 -20.46 1.57
N GLY A 72 12.79 -21.09 2.66
CA GLY A 72 11.97 -20.47 3.70
C GLY A 72 10.49 -20.24 3.34
N MET A 73 10.04 -20.63 2.14
CA MET A 73 8.66 -20.53 1.65
C MET A 73 8.29 -21.73 0.76
N LEU A 74 7.64 -21.52 -0.40
CA LEU A 74 7.16 -22.61 -1.25
C LEU A 74 8.32 -23.31 -1.97
N SER A 75 8.22 -24.64 -2.11
CA SER A 75 9.13 -25.42 -2.97
C SER A 75 8.74 -25.32 -4.44
N ALA A 76 7.44 -25.25 -4.72
CA ALA A 76 6.91 -24.99 -6.06
C ALA A 76 5.53 -24.31 -6.02
N ALA A 77 5.14 -23.74 -7.16
CA ALA A 77 3.82 -23.17 -7.38
C ALA A 77 3.26 -23.60 -8.74
N VAL A 78 2.00 -24.02 -8.77
CA VAL A 78 1.28 -24.42 -10.00
C VAL A 78 0.28 -23.33 -10.41
N ALA A 79 0.39 -22.85 -11.63
CA ALA A 79 -0.49 -21.83 -12.18
C ALA A 79 -1.48 -22.42 -13.20
N GLY A 80 -2.76 -22.10 -13.03
CA GLY A 80 -3.80 -22.36 -14.02
C GLY A 80 -3.93 -21.21 -15.03
N ALA A 81 -4.99 -21.22 -15.84
CA ALA A 81 -5.34 -20.04 -16.63
C ALA A 81 -5.80 -18.89 -15.70
N VAL A 82 -5.99 -17.70 -16.26
CA VAL A 82 -6.44 -16.54 -15.47
C VAL A 82 -7.77 -16.87 -14.76
N PHE A 83 -7.77 -16.77 -13.43
CA PHE A 83 -8.88 -17.12 -12.53
C PHE A 83 -9.46 -18.55 -12.66
N ALA A 84 -8.72 -19.48 -13.26
CA ALA A 84 -9.12 -20.88 -13.36
C ALA A 84 -8.09 -21.81 -12.70
N SER A 85 -8.56 -22.70 -11.84
CA SER A 85 -7.73 -23.70 -11.15
C SER A 85 -6.85 -24.49 -12.12
N PRO A 86 -5.58 -24.81 -11.77
CA PRO A 86 -4.70 -25.58 -12.63
C PRO A 86 -5.23 -27.00 -12.88
N PRO A 87 -4.87 -27.61 -14.02
CA PRO A 87 -5.28 -28.97 -14.33
C PRO A 87 -4.59 -29.97 -13.37
N PRO A 88 -5.31 -31.01 -12.89
CA PRO A 88 -4.77 -32.02 -11.97
C PRO A 88 -3.45 -32.65 -12.43
N ALA A 89 -3.30 -32.88 -13.74
CA ALA A 89 -2.07 -33.44 -14.31
C ALA A 89 -0.82 -32.57 -14.06
N SER A 90 -0.96 -31.23 -14.08
CA SER A 90 0.17 -30.34 -13.77
C SER A 90 0.48 -30.29 -12.28
N ILE A 91 -0.55 -30.41 -11.43
CA ILE A 91 -0.38 -30.51 -9.98
C ILE A 91 0.33 -31.82 -9.63
N LEU A 92 -0.13 -32.95 -10.18
CA LEU A 92 0.50 -34.26 -10.01
C LEU A 92 1.96 -34.25 -10.48
N ALA A 93 2.26 -33.65 -11.65
CA ALA A 93 3.62 -33.52 -12.15
C ALA A 93 4.52 -32.74 -11.19
N ALA A 94 4.01 -31.66 -10.58
CA ALA A 94 4.73 -30.91 -9.55
C ALA A 94 4.99 -31.75 -8.30
N ILE A 95 3.98 -32.46 -7.78
CA ILE A 95 4.12 -33.35 -6.60
C ILE A 95 5.18 -34.43 -6.86
N LEU A 96 5.09 -35.11 -8.00
CA LEU A 96 6.04 -36.17 -8.37
C LEU A 96 7.45 -35.62 -8.58
N CYS A 97 7.60 -34.43 -9.17
CA CYS A 97 8.89 -33.76 -9.32
C CYS A 97 9.52 -33.49 -7.95
N LEU A 98 8.78 -32.88 -7.02
CA LEU A 98 9.23 -32.59 -5.65
C LEU A 98 9.60 -33.87 -4.88
N HIS A 99 8.76 -34.91 -4.96
CA HIS A 99 9.05 -36.21 -4.35
C HIS A 99 10.32 -36.86 -4.95
N SER A 100 10.47 -36.82 -6.28
CA SER A 100 11.61 -37.44 -6.97
C SER A 100 12.95 -36.76 -6.66
N ALA A 101 12.96 -35.44 -6.48
CA ALA A 101 14.15 -34.70 -6.08
C ALA A 101 14.61 -35.06 -4.66
N GLY A 102 13.68 -35.50 -3.82
CA GLY A 102 13.89 -35.97 -2.46
C GLY A 102 14.23 -37.46 -2.32
N LYS A 103 14.64 -38.17 -3.39
CA LYS A 103 14.87 -39.64 -3.40
C LYS A 103 16.00 -40.20 -2.50
N MET A 104 16.49 -39.43 -1.55
CA MET A 104 16.91 -39.97 -0.26
C MET A 104 16.10 -39.23 0.82
N THR A 105 15.05 -39.90 1.32
CA THR A 105 14.15 -39.46 2.39
C THR A 105 13.47 -38.10 2.13
N SER A 106 12.39 -38.05 1.33
CA SER A 106 11.46 -36.91 1.34
C SER A 106 10.45 -37.08 2.48
N SER A 107 10.28 -36.07 3.32
CA SER A 107 9.35 -36.09 4.47
C SER A 107 7.88 -35.83 4.11
N GLY A 108 7.52 -36.03 2.82
CA GLY A 108 6.19 -35.79 2.26
C GLY A 108 6.03 -34.43 1.55
N VAL A 109 4.85 -34.21 0.97
CA VAL A 109 4.47 -32.97 0.27
C VAL A 109 3.22 -32.37 0.91
N LEU A 110 3.30 -31.12 1.35
CA LEU A 110 2.15 -30.37 1.87
C LEU A 110 1.56 -29.48 0.78
N LEU A 111 0.28 -29.68 0.48
CA LEU A 111 -0.50 -28.85 -0.43
C LEU A 111 -1.18 -27.73 0.37
N ILE A 112 -0.86 -26.47 0.07
CA ILE A 112 -1.54 -25.31 0.67
C ILE A 112 -2.49 -24.73 -0.37
N VAL A 113 -3.79 -24.91 -0.17
CA VAL A 113 -4.81 -24.69 -1.20
C VAL A 113 -5.82 -23.65 -0.75
N LYS A 114 -6.05 -22.62 -1.57
CA LYS A 114 -7.10 -21.62 -1.30
C LYS A 114 -8.48 -22.28 -1.38
N ASN A 115 -9.43 -21.88 -0.51
CA ASN A 115 -10.77 -22.47 -0.49
C ASN A 115 -11.66 -21.97 -1.64
N TYR A 116 -11.36 -22.46 -2.84
CA TYR A 116 -12.21 -22.38 -4.03
C TYR A 116 -12.53 -23.78 -4.52
N THR A 117 -13.76 -24.00 -5.00
CA THR A 117 -14.22 -25.33 -5.41
C THR A 117 -13.29 -25.98 -6.45
N GLY A 118 -12.91 -25.24 -7.49
CA GLY A 118 -12.00 -25.75 -8.53
C GLY A 118 -10.61 -26.07 -8.01
N ASP A 119 -10.08 -25.26 -7.08
CA ASP A 119 -8.78 -25.51 -6.46
C ASP A 119 -8.85 -26.80 -5.61
N ARG A 120 -9.87 -26.91 -4.74
CA ARG A 120 -10.04 -28.09 -3.87
C ARG A 120 -10.20 -29.39 -4.65
N LEU A 121 -11.02 -29.40 -5.70
CA LEU A 121 -11.26 -30.60 -6.49
C LEU A 121 -10.00 -31.01 -7.27
N ASN A 122 -9.33 -30.07 -7.93
CA ASN A 122 -8.17 -30.40 -8.76
C ASN A 122 -6.95 -30.80 -7.92
N PHE A 123 -6.67 -30.08 -6.82
CA PHE A 123 -5.60 -30.45 -5.89
C PHE A 123 -5.92 -31.74 -5.15
N GLY A 124 -7.17 -31.95 -4.72
CA GLY A 124 -7.60 -33.19 -4.08
C GLY A 124 -7.44 -34.41 -4.99
N LEU A 125 -7.86 -34.32 -6.26
CA LEU A 125 -7.66 -35.39 -7.23
C LEU A 125 -6.17 -35.69 -7.46
N ALA A 126 -5.34 -34.65 -7.60
CA ALA A 126 -3.90 -34.82 -7.76
C ALA A 126 -3.23 -35.43 -6.51
N ALA A 127 -3.70 -35.08 -5.31
CA ALA A 127 -3.23 -35.66 -4.05
C ALA A 127 -3.54 -37.17 -3.98
N GLU A 128 -4.77 -37.57 -4.30
CA GLU A 128 -5.14 -38.99 -4.38
C GLU A 128 -4.32 -39.75 -5.41
N GLN A 129 -4.13 -39.16 -6.60
CA GLN A 129 -3.26 -39.74 -7.63
C GLN A 129 -1.82 -39.88 -7.14
N ALA A 130 -1.28 -38.91 -6.43
CA ALA A 130 0.09 -38.97 -5.90
C ALA A 130 0.23 -40.00 -4.77
N ARG A 131 -0.76 -40.13 -3.87
CA ARG A 131 -0.82 -41.18 -2.84
C ARG A 131 -0.82 -42.57 -3.47
N ASN A 132 -1.52 -42.76 -4.59
CA ASN A 132 -1.48 -44.00 -5.37
C ASN A 132 -0.10 -44.29 -5.99
N HIS A 133 0.77 -43.29 -6.14
CA HIS A 133 2.17 -43.45 -6.54
C HIS A 133 3.12 -43.61 -5.34
N GLY A 134 2.59 -43.76 -4.12
CA GLY A 134 3.37 -43.96 -2.90
C GLY A 134 3.95 -42.67 -2.30
N VAL A 135 3.48 -41.49 -2.72
CA VAL A 135 3.90 -40.21 -2.15
C VAL A 135 3.06 -39.90 -0.91
N ASP A 136 3.72 -39.59 0.21
CA ASP A 136 3.03 -39.03 1.38
C ASP A 136 2.65 -37.57 1.10
N VAL A 137 1.34 -37.30 1.05
CA VAL A 137 0.79 -36.00 0.67
C VAL A 137 -0.30 -35.64 1.66
N ASP A 138 -0.22 -34.42 2.21
CA ASP A 138 -1.29 -33.82 3.01
C ASP A 138 -1.75 -32.50 2.39
N MET A 139 -2.96 -32.04 2.73
CA MET A 139 -3.58 -30.88 2.13
C MET A 139 -4.25 -30.00 3.17
N VAL A 140 -3.79 -28.76 3.27
CA VAL A 140 -4.39 -27.71 4.09
C VAL A 140 -5.19 -26.76 3.21
N VAL A 141 -6.45 -26.54 3.58
CA VAL A 141 -7.35 -25.60 2.90
C VAL A 141 -7.37 -24.28 3.66
N VAL A 142 -7.00 -23.19 2.99
CA VAL A 142 -6.99 -21.83 3.55
C VAL A 142 -8.31 -21.12 3.26
N ALA A 143 -8.97 -20.64 4.31
CA ALA A 143 -10.30 -20.04 4.26
C ALA A 143 -10.39 -18.80 5.18
N ASP A 144 -9.50 -17.83 4.98
CA ASP A 144 -9.29 -16.66 5.83
C ASP A 144 -10.29 -15.50 5.62
N ASP A 145 -11.10 -15.54 4.56
CA ASP A 145 -12.04 -14.45 4.26
C ASP A 145 -13.20 -14.37 5.26
N CYS A 146 -13.29 -13.24 5.97
CA CYS A 146 -14.35 -12.96 6.93
C CYS A 146 -15.48 -12.07 6.38
N ALA A 147 -15.51 -11.76 5.08
CA ALA A 147 -16.50 -10.84 4.50
C ALA A 147 -17.94 -11.38 4.54
N PHE A 148 -18.14 -12.69 4.63
CA PHE A 148 -19.47 -13.31 4.67
C PHE A 148 -19.80 -13.82 6.07
N THR A 149 -20.90 -13.33 6.63
CA THR A 149 -21.49 -13.77 7.90
C THR A 149 -22.46 -14.93 7.73
N CYS A 150 -22.96 -15.17 6.51
CA CYS A 150 -23.85 -16.28 6.19
C CYS A 150 -23.05 -17.52 5.75
N PRO A 151 -23.38 -18.73 6.26
CA PRO A 151 -22.75 -19.97 5.80
C PRO A 151 -22.99 -20.19 4.30
N SER A 152 -21.92 -20.17 3.50
CA SER A 152 -21.97 -20.60 2.10
C SER A 152 -21.79 -22.12 2.03
N LYS A 153 -22.36 -22.78 0.99
CA LYS A 153 -22.13 -24.21 0.76
C LYS A 153 -20.64 -24.57 0.56
N ALA A 154 -19.81 -23.60 0.14
CA ALA A 154 -18.38 -23.79 -0.11
C ALA A 154 -17.48 -23.36 1.08
N GLY A 155 -18.05 -22.71 2.10
CA GLY A 155 -17.29 -22.08 3.19
C GLY A 155 -16.73 -20.69 2.85
N LYS A 156 -15.80 -20.20 3.68
CA LYS A 156 -15.09 -18.92 3.53
C LYS A 156 -14.02 -19.01 2.42
N ARG A 157 -13.77 -17.94 1.66
CA ARG A 157 -12.74 -17.94 0.60
C ARG A 157 -11.33 -17.92 1.19
N GLY A 158 -10.35 -18.43 0.44
CA GLY A 158 -8.92 -18.24 0.75
C GLY A 158 -8.36 -17.03 0.01
N LEU A 159 -7.85 -16.03 0.72
CA LEU A 159 -7.32 -14.77 0.20
C LEU A 159 -5.87 -14.58 0.64
N CYS A 160 -5.48 -13.33 0.92
CA CYS A 160 -4.10 -12.92 1.16
C CYS A 160 -3.44 -13.62 2.35
N GLY A 161 -4.20 -14.07 3.36
CA GLY A 161 -3.66 -14.86 4.48
C GLY A 161 -2.92 -16.12 4.08
N THR A 162 -3.25 -16.68 2.92
CA THR A 162 -2.54 -17.81 2.32
C THR A 162 -1.02 -17.57 2.25
N ILE A 163 -0.56 -16.34 1.96
CA ILE A 163 0.89 -16.05 1.87
C ILE A 163 1.58 -16.09 3.23
N LEU A 164 0.84 -15.75 4.30
CA LEU A 164 1.36 -15.81 5.67
C LEU A 164 1.53 -17.27 6.07
N ILE A 165 0.58 -18.12 5.70
CA ILE A 165 0.70 -19.57 5.87
C ILE A 165 1.88 -20.11 5.07
N HIS A 166 2.11 -19.66 3.83
CA HIS A 166 3.31 -20.04 3.06
C HIS A 166 4.60 -19.69 3.81
N LYS A 167 4.64 -18.53 4.45
CA LYS A 167 5.81 -18.07 5.21
C LYS A 167 6.07 -18.89 6.46
N LEU A 168 5.03 -19.15 7.25
CA LEU A 168 5.14 -19.92 8.48
C LEU A 168 5.45 -21.39 8.18
N ALA A 169 4.73 -22.00 7.23
CA ALA A 169 4.95 -23.36 6.77
C ALA A 169 6.37 -23.55 6.23
N GLY A 170 6.84 -22.60 5.41
CA GLY A 170 8.18 -22.66 4.81
C GLY A 170 9.28 -22.62 5.86
N ALA A 171 9.14 -21.78 6.87
CA ALA A 171 10.08 -21.72 8.00
C ALA A 171 10.09 -23.03 8.80
N LEU A 172 8.92 -23.60 9.11
CA LEU A 172 8.82 -24.90 9.81
C LEU A 172 9.41 -26.06 8.99
N ALA A 173 9.12 -26.09 7.69
CA ALA A 173 9.67 -27.09 6.77
C ALA A 173 11.20 -27.00 6.69
N ASP A 174 11.76 -25.78 6.71
CA ASP A 174 13.20 -25.58 6.72
C ASP A 174 13.88 -25.96 8.04
N GLU A 175 13.14 -25.92 9.15
CA GLU A 175 13.57 -26.45 10.46
C GLU A 175 13.50 -27.97 10.54
N GLY A 176 12.92 -28.63 9.54
CA GLY A 176 12.81 -30.10 9.47
C GLY A 176 11.62 -30.66 10.22
N CYS A 177 10.60 -29.84 10.52
CA CYS A 177 9.33 -30.33 11.07
C CYS A 177 8.70 -31.39 10.15
N SER A 178 7.98 -32.34 10.75
CA SER A 178 7.24 -33.37 10.01
C SER A 178 6.09 -32.76 9.20
N LEU A 179 5.55 -33.54 8.25
CA LEU A 179 4.40 -33.15 7.45
C LEU A 179 3.19 -32.78 8.33
N GLN A 180 2.92 -33.61 9.34
CA GLN A 180 1.79 -33.45 10.26
C GLN A 180 1.96 -32.21 11.15
N GLU A 181 3.17 -31.98 11.69
CA GLU A 181 3.46 -30.78 12.48
C GLU A 181 3.32 -29.53 11.62
N THR A 182 3.87 -29.54 10.40
CA THR A 182 3.78 -28.39 9.48
C THR A 182 2.33 -28.10 9.13
N ALA A 183 1.53 -29.13 8.79
CA ALA A 183 0.11 -28.99 8.47
C ALA A 183 -0.70 -28.44 9.65
N LEU A 184 -0.46 -28.92 10.87
CA LEU A 184 -1.16 -28.47 12.08
C LEU A 184 -0.94 -26.97 12.35
N HIS A 185 0.29 -26.49 12.20
CA HIS A 185 0.62 -25.09 12.43
C HIS A 185 0.14 -24.16 11.31
N CYS A 186 -0.09 -24.68 10.10
CA CYS A 186 -0.69 -23.92 8.99
C CYS A 186 -2.14 -23.53 9.23
N VAL A 187 -2.83 -24.18 10.18
CA VAL A 187 -4.21 -23.86 10.56
C VAL A 187 -4.25 -22.77 11.64
N ALA A 188 -3.17 -22.61 12.42
CA ALA A 188 -3.13 -21.76 13.61
C ALA A 188 -2.86 -20.27 13.32
N GLY A 189 -2.63 -19.89 12.07
CA GLY A 189 -1.96 -18.63 11.73
C GLY A 189 -2.50 -17.91 10.51
N THR A 190 -3.81 -17.82 10.35
CA THR A 190 -4.54 -16.67 9.76
C THR A 190 -6.00 -16.83 10.17
N LEU A 191 -6.48 -15.96 11.07
CA LEU A 191 -7.84 -15.97 11.61
C LEU A 191 -8.53 -17.36 11.68
N GLY A 192 -7.99 -18.24 12.53
CA GLY A 192 -8.56 -19.52 12.93
C GLY A 192 -8.44 -19.72 14.44
N VAL A 193 -9.54 -19.46 15.15
CA VAL A 193 -10.09 -20.14 16.35
C VAL A 193 -9.21 -20.36 17.61
N SER A 194 -9.67 -19.83 18.76
CA SER A 194 -9.49 -20.49 20.07
C SER A 194 -10.70 -21.38 20.32
N LEU A 195 -10.49 -22.65 20.71
CA LEU A 195 -11.55 -23.66 20.86
C LEU A 195 -12.34 -23.57 22.18
N SER A 196 -12.04 -22.62 23.07
CA SER A 196 -12.86 -22.35 24.25
C SER A 196 -12.51 -21.02 24.92
N PRO A 197 -13.48 -20.30 25.51
CA PRO A 197 -13.18 -19.26 26.49
C PRO A 197 -12.58 -19.90 27.76
N CYS A 198 -11.65 -19.20 28.42
CA CYS A 198 -11.17 -19.61 29.73
C CYS A 198 -12.28 -19.43 30.77
N SER A 199 -12.63 -20.51 31.48
CA SER A 199 -13.50 -20.46 32.65
C SER A 199 -12.65 -20.29 33.91
N VAL A 200 -13.10 -19.40 34.81
CA VAL A 200 -12.68 -19.46 36.21
C VAL A 200 -13.26 -20.75 36.80
N PRO A 201 -12.49 -21.59 37.52
CA PRO A 201 -13.03 -22.80 38.13
C PRO A 201 -14.30 -22.49 38.94
N GLY A 202 -15.45 -23.05 38.51
CA GLY A 202 -16.77 -22.84 39.13
C GLY A 202 -17.75 -21.91 38.39
N CYS A 203 -17.38 -21.31 37.26
CA CYS A 203 -18.24 -20.40 36.48
C CYS A 203 -18.51 -20.88 35.04
N ARG A 204 -19.67 -20.46 34.47
CA ARG A 204 -19.97 -20.60 33.03
C ARG A 204 -19.06 -19.71 32.18
N PRO A 205 -18.87 -20.00 30.88
CA PRO A 205 -18.16 -19.13 29.94
C PRO A 205 -18.56 -17.67 30.04
N SER A 206 -17.60 -16.75 29.95
CA SER A 206 -17.84 -15.30 30.04
C SER A 206 -18.75 -14.78 28.92
N PHE A 207 -18.82 -15.47 27.77
CA PHE A 207 -19.75 -15.27 26.66
C PHE A 207 -19.68 -16.48 25.72
N GLU A 208 -20.61 -16.59 24.76
CA GLU A 208 -20.57 -17.56 23.66
C GLU A 208 -20.27 -16.83 22.34
N LEU A 209 -19.23 -17.26 21.61
CA LEU A 209 -18.98 -16.83 20.24
C LEU A 209 -19.59 -17.85 19.28
N PRO A 210 -20.36 -17.41 18.27
CA PRO A 210 -20.72 -18.26 17.15
C PRO A 210 -19.48 -18.88 16.46
N PRO A 211 -19.58 -20.10 15.91
CA PRO A 211 -18.49 -20.70 15.15
C PRO A 211 -18.04 -19.79 13.99
N GLY A 212 -16.81 -19.30 14.05
CA GLY A 212 -16.23 -18.44 13.02
C GLY A 212 -16.28 -16.94 13.30
N ASP A 213 -16.80 -16.53 14.46
CA ASP A 213 -16.69 -15.17 15.00
C ASP A 213 -15.39 -14.98 15.79
N MET A 214 -14.96 -13.73 15.94
CA MET A 214 -13.73 -13.34 16.63
C MET A 214 -14.02 -12.28 17.69
N GLU A 215 -13.47 -12.45 18.88
CA GLU A 215 -13.21 -11.33 19.79
C GLU A 215 -11.75 -10.91 19.62
N LEU A 216 -11.55 -9.65 19.25
CA LEU A 216 -10.24 -8.99 19.27
C LEU A 216 -10.07 -8.38 20.66
N GLY A 217 -9.31 -9.06 21.52
CA GLY A 217 -9.11 -8.66 22.91
C GLY A 217 -8.05 -7.58 23.09
N LEU A 218 -8.28 -6.65 24.02
CA LEU A 218 -7.27 -5.68 24.45
C LEU A 218 -5.93 -6.37 24.75
N GLY A 219 -4.83 -5.88 24.16
CA GLY A 219 -3.48 -6.38 24.40
C GLY A 219 -2.97 -7.46 23.43
N ASP A 220 -3.80 -7.93 22.47
CA ASP A 220 -3.32 -8.87 21.46
C ASP A 220 -2.22 -8.25 20.59
N THR A 221 -1.23 -9.07 20.23
CA THR A 221 -0.12 -8.69 19.34
C THR A 221 -0.40 -9.22 17.94
N LEU A 222 -0.25 -8.37 16.92
CA LEU A 222 -0.64 -8.66 15.55
C LEU A 222 0.47 -8.39 14.54
N VAL A 223 0.54 -9.25 13.51
CA VAL A 223 1.12 -8.93 12.21
C VAL A 223 -0.02 -8.45 11.31
N VAL A 224 0.15 -7.30 10.67
CA VAL A 224 -0.85 -6.66 9.81
C VAL A 224 -0.37 -6.69 8.38
N CYS A 225 -1.20 -7.20 7.46
CA CYS A 225 -0.95 -7.15 6.03
C CYS A 225 -2.01 -6.29 5.33
N VAL A 226 -1.57 -5.17 4.77
CA VAL A 226 -2.35 -4.25 3.93
C VAL A 226 -2.04 -4.59 2.47
N ASN A 227 -2.90 -5.38 1.86
CA ASN A 227 -2.69 -5.91 0.52
C ASN A 227 -3.43 -5.09 -0.53
N ASN A 228 -2.71 -4.63 -1.55
CA ASN A 228 -3.24 -3.97 -2.74
C ASN A 228 -3.73 -5.04 -3.73
N LEU A 229 -4.97 -4.89 -4.20
CA LEU A 229 -5.57 -5.80 -5.17
C LEU A 229 -5.14 -5.54 -6.62
N GLY A 230 -4.38 -4.46 -6.87
CA GLY A 230 -3.80 -4.20 -8.19
C GLY A 230 -3.52 -2.73 -8.44
N ALA A 231 -4.58 -1.92 -8.52
CA ALA A 231 -4.53 -0.59 -9.11
C ALA A 231 -4.50 0.58 -8.11
N LEU A 232 -4.35 0.34 -6.80
CA LEU A 232 -4.15 1.45 -5.85
C LEU A 232 -2.73 2.03 -5.96
N SER A 233 -2.64 3.35 -5.89
CA SER A 233 -1.37 4.06 -5.85
C SER A 233 -0.62 3.81 -4.53
N ARG A 234 0.70 4.03 -4.53
CA ARG A 234 1.51 3.96 -3.30
C ARG A 234 1.11 5.02 -2.28
N LEU A 235 0.60 6.16 -2.73
CA LEU A 235 0.06 7.21 -1.87
C LEU A 235 -1.18 6.71 -1.13
N GLU A 236 -2.15 6.15 -1.83
CA GLU A 236 -3.36 5.57 -1.22
C GLU A 236 -3.02 4.45 -0.23
N MET A 237 -2.10 3.56 -0.62
CA MET A 237 -1.63 2.48 0.27
C MET A 237 -1.00 3.03 1.56
N ALA A 238 -0.24 4.12 1.50
CA ALA A 238 0.34 4.75 2.69
C ALA A 238 -0.74 5.32 3.61
N VAL A 239 -1.77 5.99 3.06
CA VAL A 239 -2.91 6.52 3.82
C VAL A 239 -3.66 5.39 4.52
N VAL A 240 -3.99 4.32 3.80
CA VAL A 240 -4.69 3.14 4.36
C VAL A 240 -3.85 2.46 5.43
N THR A 241 -2.54 2.32 5.21
CA THR A 241 -1.63 1.68 6.17
C THR A 241 -1.59 2.46 7.48
N ARG A 242 -1.46 3.79 7.42
CA ARG A 242 -1.52 4.66 8.60
C ARG A 242 -2.85 4.49 9.33
N ALA A 243 -3.98 4.52 8.60
CA ALA A 243 -5.31 4.38 9.19
C ALA A 243 -5.51 3.01 9.87
N ALA A 244 -5.03 1.93 9.25
CA ALA A 244 -5.12 0.58 9.81
C ALA A 244 -4.33 0.45 11.12
N ILE A 245 -3.09 0.95 11.16
CA ILE A 245 -2.25 0.93 12.37
C ILE A 245 -2.92 1.74 13.49
N MET A 246 -3.31 2.99 13.22
CA MET A 246 -3.95 3.85 14.21
C MET A 246 -5.25 3.26 14.75
N CYS A 247 -6.07 2.65 13.89
CA CYS A 247 -7.32 2.01 14.31
C CYS A 247 -7.07 0.83 15.28
N LEU A 248 -6.07 0.01 15.00
CA LEU A 248 -5.69 -1.11 15.87
C LEU A 248 -5.12 -0.63 17.21
N GLU A 249 -4.21 0.33 17.18
CA GLU A 249 -3.60 0.89 18.39
C GLU A 249 -4.62 1.58 19.29
N ASN A 250 -5.56 2.34 18.71
CA ASN A 250 -6.65 2.97 19.45
C ASN A 250 -7.63 1.95 20.07
N ARG A 251 -7.66 0.72 19.56
CA ARG A 251 -8.39 -0.41 20.16
C ARG A 251 -7.56 -1.18 21.19
N GLY A 252 -6.39 -0.68 21.56
CA GLY A 252 -5.49 -1.29 22.53
C GLY A 252 -4.75 -2.52 22.03
N MET A 253 -4.62 -2.68 20.70
CA MET A 253 -3.84 -3.75 20.08
C MET A 253 -2.39 -3.34 19.88
N LYS A 254 -1.49 -4.31 19.92
CA LYS A 254 -0.08 -4.11 19.61
C LYS A 254 0.23 -4.59 18.19
N VAL A 255 0.65 -3.68 17.32
CA VAL A 255 1.09 -4.01 15.96
C VAL A 255 2.60 -4.33 15.99
N ALA A 256 2.93 -5.61 15.88
CA ALA A 256 4.31 -6.09 15.88
C ALA A 256 4.99 -5.96 14.51
N ARG A 257 4.28 -6.26 13.42
CA ARG A 257 4.80 -6.15 12.04
C ARG A 257 3.73 -5.59 11.14
N VAL A 258 4.18 -4.88 10.10
CA VAL A 258 3.30 -4.36 9.05
C VAL A 258 3.88 -4.71 7.69
N MET A 259 3.05 -5.31 6.84
CA MET A 259 3.28 -5.50 5.42
C MET A 259 2.33 -4.57 4.66
N SER A 260 2.84 -3.81 3.69
CA SER A 260 2.02 -2.95 2.84
C SER A 260 2.50 -2.99 1.40
N GLY A 261 1.64 -3.45 0.48
CA GLY A 261 2.01 -3.67 -0.92
C GLY A 261 1.09 -4.63 -1.64
N SER A 262 1.48 -5.06 -2.83
CA SER A 262 0.74 -6.03 -3.64
C SER A 262 1.29 -7.42 -3.38
N PHE A 263 0.50 -8.27 -2.72
CA PHE A 263 0.93 -9.60 -2.30
C PHE A 263 0.07 -10.72 -2.90
N MET A 264 -1.24 -10.51 -2.98
CA MET A 264 -2.17 -11.36 -3.71
C MET A 264 -3.17 -10.44 -4.40
N THR A 265 -2.95 -10.19 -5.69
CA THR A 265 -3.73 -9.22 -6.47
C THR A 265 -5.00 -9.84 -7.03
N SER A 266 -5.78 -9.06 -7.76
CA SER A 266 -6.85 -9.49 -8.65
C SER A 266 -6.72 -8.66 -9.92
N LEU A 267 -5.64 -8.92 -10.68
CA LEU A 267 -5.22 -8.13 -11.84
C LEU A 267 -5.10 -6.64 -11.47
N GLU A 268 -5.74 -5.75 -12.24
CA GLU A 268 -5.79 -4.30 -12.03
C GLU A 268 -6.96 -3.84 -11.14
N MET A 269 -7.51 -4.72 -10.28
CA MET A 269 -8.59 -4.31 -9.39
C MET A 269 -8.13 -3.15 -8.49
N ALA A 270 -8.83 -2.02 -8.55
CA ALA A 270 -8.68 -0.93 -7.60
C ALA A 270 -9.37 -1.33 -6.29
N GLY A 271 -8.57 -1.69 -5.29
CA GLY A 271 -9.07 -2.11 -4.00
C GLY A 271 -7.96 -2.63 -3.10
N MET A 272 -8.31 -2.92 -1.85
CA MET A 272 -7.38 -3.47 -0.87
C MET A 272 -8.05 -4.52 0.01
N SER A 273 -7.24 -5.35 0.66
CA SER A 273 -7.67 -6.25 1.72
C SER A 273 -6.78 -6.09 2.95
N LEU A 274 -7.36 -6.24 4.13
CA LEU A 274 -6.64 -6.29 5.40
C LEU A 274 -6.62 -7.71 5.93
N THR A 275 -5.44 -8.20 6.28
CA THR A 275 -5.25 -9.50 6.92
C THR A 275 -4.53 -9.31 8.24
N PHE A 276 -5.02 -9.98 9.28
CA PHE A 276 -4.44 -9.95 10.62
C PHE A 276 -4.01 -11.35 11.03
N LEU A 277 -2.75 -11.47 11.44
CA LEU A 277 -2.19 -12.68 12.02
C LEU A 277 -1.91 -12.41 13.49
N ARG A 278 -2.60 -13.12 14.37
CA ARG A 278 -2.28 -13.09 15.81
C ARG A 278 -0.89 -13.65 16.01
N ALA A 279 -0.08 -12.91 16.76
CA ALA A 279 1.34 -13.18 16.87
C ALA A 279 1.74 -13.43 18.33
N CYS A 280 2.40 -14.56 18.55
CA CYS A 280 3.21 -14.83 19.73
C CYS A 280 4.71 -14.79 19.33
N PRO A 281 5.65 -14.87 20.28
CA PRO A 281 7.08 -14.86 19.98
C PRO A 281 7.52 -15.90 18.94
N GLU A 282 6.91 -17.09 18.97
CA GLU A 282 7.19 -18.16 18.00
C GLU A 282 6.70 -17.81 16.59
N ILE A 283 5.47 -17.31 16.45
CA ILE A 283 4.94 -16.86 15.16
C ILE A 283 5.78 -15.72 14.58
N LEU A 284 6.23 -14.77 15.42
CA LEU A 284 7.12 -13.70 14.97
C LEU A 284 8.48 -14.24 14.52
N ARG A 285 9.03 -15.25 15.21
CA ARG A 285 10.29 -15.90 14.81
C ARG A 285 10.18 -16.57 13.44
N LEU A 286 9.10 -17.31 13.19
CA LEU A 286 8.83 -17.96 11.89
C LEU A 286 8.55 -16.93 10.78
N PHE A 287 7.81 -15.86 11.11
CA PHE A 287 7.54 -14.76 10.19
C PHE A 287 8.82 -14.02 9.78
N ASP A 288 9.71 -13.75 10.73
CA ASP A 288 10.99 -13.06 10.51
C ASP A 288 12.09 -13.96 9.91
N ALA A 289 11.87 -15.27 9.83
CA ALA A 289 12.83 -16.20 9.24
C ALA A 289 13.17 -15.80 7.80
N LYS A 290 14.44 -15.91 7.40
CA LYS A 290 14.88 -15.51 6.06
C LYS A 290 14.23 -16.36 4.97
N THR A 291 14.00 -15.76 3.81
CA THR A 291 13.51 -16.45 2.61
C THR A 291 14.24 -15.93 1.38
N SER A 292 14.39 -16.80 0.38
CA SER A 292 14.92 -16.43 -0.94
C SER A 292 13.80 -16.15 -1.97
N ALA A 293 12.54 -16.21 -1.55
CA ALA A 293 11.40 -15.99 -2.43
C ALA A 293 11.39 -14.53 -2.94
N PRO A 294 11.34 -14.30 -4.26
CA PRO A 294 11.59 -12.98 -4.85
C PRO A 294 10.53 -11.93 -4.50
N ALA A 295 9.30 -12.35 -4.19
CA ALA A 295 8.19 -11.44 -3.87
C ALA A 295 7.94 -11.26 -2.38
N TRP A 296 8.70 -11.92 -1.49
CA TRP A 296 8.59 -11.64 -0.07
C TRP A 296 9.23 -10.29 0.25
N PRO A 297 8.51 -9.33 0.86
CA PRO A 297 9.06 -8.00 1.10
C PRO A 297 10.20 -8.04 2.12
N ASN A 298 11.15 -7.10 1.99
CA ASN A 298 12.15 -6.88 3.02
C ASN A 298 11.52 -6.10 4.19
N LEU A 299 11.15 -6.82 5.25
CA LEU A 299 10.45 -6.27 6.41
C LEU A 299 11.41 -6.05 7.57
N SER A 300 11.13 -5.01 8.36
CA SER A 300 11.78 -4.80 9.66
C SER A 300 11.26 -5.79 10.69
N SER A 301 12.17 -6.33 11.50
CA SER A 301 11.84 -7.14 12.69
C SER A 301 11.56 -6.29 13.95
N GLY A 302 11.56 -4.97 13.83
CA GLY A 302 11.17 -4.07 14.91
C GLY A 302 9.65 -4.03 15.12
N CYS A 303 9.21 -3.89 16.37
CA CYS A 303 7.80 -3.63 16.68
C CYS A 303 7.37 -2.27 16.11
N THR A 304 6.20 -2.21 15.47
CA THR A 304 5.65 -0.95 14.95
C THR A 304 5.07 -0.10 16.08
N SER A 305 4.25 -0.70 16.93
CA SER A 305 3.66 0.01 18.06
C SER A 305 4.69 0.43 19.09
N GLY A 306 4.52 1.64 19.64
CA GLY A 306 5.41 2.22 20.65
C GLY A 306 6.70 2.84 20.09
N ARG A 307 6.92 2.80 18.77
CA ARG A 307 8.06 3.44 18.12
C ARG A 307 7.80 4.93 17.90
N SER A 308 8.78 5.78 18.24
CA SER A 308 8.78 7.17 17.74
C SER A 308 9.10 7.20 16.25
N TYR A 309 8.22 7.82 15.48
CA TYR A 309 8.37 8.05 14.03
C TYR A 309 8.39 9.54 13.67
N LEU A 310 8.33 10.42 14.67
CA LEU A 310 8.51 11.86 14.52
C LEU A 310 9.91 12.22 15.00
N THR A 311 10.57 13.09 14.25
CA THR A 311 11.86 13.67 14.61
C THR A 311 11.68 15.18 14.58
N ASP A 312 12.00 15.82 15.69
CA ASP A 312 11.90 17.27 15.78
C ASP A 312 12.97 17.93 14.91
N PRO A 313 12.64 19.04 14.21
CA PRO A 313 13.61 19.75 13.40
C PRO A 313 14.70 20.36 14.28
N THR A 314 15.95 20.30 13.83
CA THR A 314 17.04 21.05 14.47
C THR A 314 16.81 22.53 14.23
N THR A 315 16.58 23.30 15.29
CA THR A 315 16.41 24.75 15.19
C THR A 315 17.76 25.40 14.89
N VAL A 316 17.86 26.06 13.73
CA VAL A 316 18.94 27.03 13.49
C VAL A 316 18.54 28.31 14.23
N PRO A 317 19.42 28.94 15.04
CA PRO A 317 19.11 30.22 15.64
C PRO A 317 18.76 31.21 14.53
N ALA A 318 17.53 31.71 14.53
CA ALA A 318 17.09 32.70 13.56
C ALA A 318 18.03 33.91 13.67
N GLY A 319 18.67 34.29 12.56
CA GLY A 319 19.40 35.54 12.47
C GLY A 319 18.44 36.68 12.77
N ALA A 320 18.74 37.43 13.83
CA ALA A 320 17.92 38.52 14.34
C ALA A 320 17.73 39.61 13.29
N HIS A 321 16.52 39.69 12.74
CA HIS A 321 15.88 40.92 12.25
C HIS A 321 14.35 40.69 12.30
N ASP A 322 13.81 40.46 13.50
CA ASP A 322 12.38 40.65 13.75
C ASP A 322 12.14 42.17 13.81
N ASP A 323 11.98 42.78 12.63
CA ASP A 323 11.46 44.13 12.56
C ASP A 323 10.03 44.11 13.12
N VAL A 324 9.80 44.85 14.20
CA VAL A 324 8.48 44.97 14.83
C VAL A 324 7.50 45.53 13.79
N LEU A 325 6.56 44.71 13.33
CA LEU A 325 5.53 45.11 12.37
C LEU A 325 4.52 46.05 13.06
N THR A 326 4.52 47.33 12.67
CA THR A 326 3.59 48.33 13.20
C THR A 326 2.47 48.66 12.22
N GLU A 327 1.26 48.74 12.73
CA GLU A 327 0.08 49.17 11.98
C GLU A 327 0.21 50.63 11.51
N GLY A 328 -0.33 50.95 10.33
CA GLY A 328 -0.37 52.30 9.80
C GLY A 328 -1.68 52.62 9.08
N PRO A 329 -1.82 53.85 8.56
CA PRO A 329 -3.09 54.34 8.01
C PRO A 329 -3.65 53.48 6.85
N GLN A 330 -2.77 52.82 6.10
CA GLN A 330 -3.14 51.97 4.96
C GLN A 330 -3.40 50.51 5.32
N SER A 331 -3.09 50.07 6.55
CA SER A 331 -3.24 48.69 6.99
C SER A 331 -4.66 48.12 6.81
N PRO A 332 -5.75 48.85 7.12
CA PRO A 332 -7.12 48.35 6.91
C PRO A 332 -7.46 48.14 5.43
N ALA A 333 -6.92 48.99 4.54
CA ALA A 333 -7.13 48.87 3.10
C ALA A 333 -6.36 47.66 2.53
N MET A 334 -5.08 47.51 2.90
CA MET A 334 -4.25 46.37 2.47
C MET A 334 -4.81 45.03 2.95
N ARG A 335 -5.34 44.97 4.18
CA ARG A 335 -6.03 43.78 4.70
C ARG A 335 -7.20 43.36 3.80
N LYS A 336 -8.10 44.29 3.46
CA LYS A 336 -9.25 44.01 2.59
C LYS A 336 -8.82 43.54 1.19
N VAL A 337 -7.76 44.13 0.65
CA VAL A 337 -7.18 43.72 -0.64
C VAL A 337 -6.68 42.28 -0.57
N LEU A 338 -5.88 41.94 0.44
CA LEU A 338 -5.36 40.58 0.61
C LEU A 338 -6.48 39.55 0.81
N GLU A 339 -7.49 39.86 1.61
CA GLU A 339 -8.67 39.01 1.79
C GLU A 339 -9.38 38.76 0.46
N LYS A 340 -9.56 39.80 -0.36
CA LYS A 340 -10.19 39.67 -1.68
C LYS A 340 -9.33 38.85 -2.64
N VAL A 341 -8.03 39.10 -2.71
CA VAL A 341 -7.08 38.33 -3.54
C VAL A 341 -7.09 36.86 -3.15
N CYS A 342 -7.00 36.54 -1.86
CA CYS A 342 -7.02 35.17 -1.38
C CYS A 342 -8.34 34.46 -1.71
N SER A 343 -9.47 35.14 -1.52
CA SER A 343 -10.80 34.61 -1.88
C SER A 343 -10.90 34.31 -3.38
N THR A 344 -10.44 35.22 -4.23
CA THR A 344 -10.41 35.02 -5.68
C THR A 344 -9.49 33.86 -6.09
N LEU A 345 -8.27 33.75 -5.54
CA LEU A 345 -7.38 32.63 -5.85
C LEU A 345 -8.00 31.26 -5.48
N LEU A 346 -8.78 31.20 -4.40
CA LEU A 346 -9.49 29.98 -4.01
C LEU A 346 -10.67 29.67 -4.93
N GLU A 347 -11.40 30.69 -5.38
CA GLU A 347 -12.50 30.56 -6.34
C GLU A 347 -12.02 30.00 -7.69
N TYR A 348 -10.88 30.49 -8.19
CA TYR A 348 -10.31 30.10 -9.47
C TYR A 348 -9.44 28.83 -9.42
N GLN A 349 -9.37 28.12 -8.29
CA GLN A 349 -8.49 26.95 -8.10
C GLN A 349 -8.63 25.91 -9.22
N GLU A 350 -9.86 25.47 -9.54
CA GLU A 350 -10.04 24.41 -10.54
C GLU A 350 -9.88 24.92 -11.98
N GLU A 351 -10.20 26.18 -12.23
CA GLU A 351 -9.97 26.80 -13.54
C GLU A 351 -8.48 26.92 -13.85
N LEU A 352 -7.68 27.35 -12.87
CA LEU A 352 -6.22 27.40 -12.97
C LEU A 352 -5.61 26.00 -13.18
N ASN A 353 -6.09 24.98 -12.45
CA ASN A 353 -5.68 23.59 -12.69
C ASN A 353 -6.07 23.12 -14.11
N ALA A 354 -7.25 23.49 -14.59
CA ALA A 354 -7.72 23.11 -15.93
C ALA A 354 -6.89 23.72 -17.05
N LEU A 355 -6.54 25.01 -16.93
CA LEU A 355 -5.63 25.69 -17.85
C LEU A 355 -4.24 25.05 -17.82
N ASP A 356 -3.74 24.76 -16.63
CA ASP A 356 -2.40 24.18 -16.44
C ASP A 356 -2.31 22.75 -17.00
N ARG A 357 -3.36 21.93 -16.87
CA ARG A 357 -3.41 20.57 -17.48
C ARG A 357 -3.21 20.56 -19.00
N ALA A 358 -3.41 21.69 -19.69
CA ALA A 358 -3.19 21.76 -21.13
C ALA A 358 -1.71 21.70 -21.53
N SER A 359 -0.79 22.15 -20.66
CA SER A 359 0.64 22.25 -20.99
C SER A 359 1.61 22.06 -19.81
N GLY A 360 1.10 21.85 -18.60
CA GLY A 360 1.82 21.68 -17.34
C GLY A 360 1.39 20.41 -16.61
N ASP A 361 1.57 20.37 -15.29
CA ASP A 361 1.25 19.21 -14.45
C ASP A 361 -0.17 19.27 -13.85
N GLY A 362 -0.86 20.41 -14.00
CA GLY A 362 -2.26 20.56 -13.61
C GLY A 362 -2.44 20.89 -12.14
N ASP A 363 -1.41 21.40 -11.47
CA ASP A 363 -1.43 21.72 -10.04
C ASP A 363 -1.36 23.21 -9.71
N CYS A 364 -1.21 24.09 -10.72
CA CYS A 364 -1.02 25.52 -10.53
C CYS A 364 -2.07 26.16 -9.60
N GLY A 365 -3.35 25.80 -9.76
CA GLY A 365 -4.43 26.28 -8.91
C GLY A 365 -4.30 25.78 -7.47
N ASN A 366 -3.94 24.51 -7.27
CA ASN A 366 -3.69 23.94 -5.94
C ASN A 366 -2.54 24.67 -5.23
N THR A 367 -1.47 24.98 -5.96
CA THR A 367 -0.29 25.69 -5.45
C THR A 367 -0.65 27.12 -5.00
N HIS A 368 -1.44 27.87 -5.78
CA HIS A 368 -1.90 29.20 -5.39
C HIS A 368 -2.96 29.17 -4.26
N ALA A 369 -3.80 28.15 -4.22
CA ALA A 369 -4.77 27.95 -3.14
C ALA A 369 -4.07 27.68 -1.79
N GLN A 370 -2.93 26.98 -1.78
CA GLN A 370 -2.12 26.80 -0.58
C GLN A 370 -1.56 28.14 -0.06
N ALA A 371 -1.06 28.98 -0.96
CA ALA A 371 -0.60 30.32 -0.64
C ALA A 371 -1.71 31.19 -0.05
N ALA A 372 -2.87 31.23 -0.71
CA ALA A 372 -4.02 32.01 -0.27
C ALA A 372 -4.50 31.59 1.14
N LYS A 373 -4.58 30.28 1.41
CA LYS A 373 -4.93 29.76 2.75
C LYS A 373 -3.88 30.15 3.79
N ALA A 374 -2.59 30.06 3.45
CA ALA A 374 -1.51 30.44 4.34
C ALA A 374 -1.56 31.94 4.70
N ILE A 375 -1.79 32.80 3.72
CA ILE A 375 -1.93 34.25 3.91
C ILE A 375 -3.16 34.56 4.76
N GLN A 376 -4.30 33.89 4.54
CA GLN A 376 -5.49 34.05 5.38
C GLN A 376 -5.23 33.67 6.84
N VAL A 377 -4.50 32.57 7.10
CA VAL A 377 -4.10 32.18 8.47
C VAL A 377 -3.11 33.18 9.08
N TRP A 378 -2.16 33.67 8.29
CA TRP A 378 -1.22 34.71 8.73
C TRP A 378 -1.95 36.00 9.13
N LEU A 379 -2.92 36.45 8.34
CA LEU A 379 -3.74 37.64 8.61
C LEU A 379 -4.55 37.56 9.91
N GLN A 380 -4.87 36.35 10.39
CA GLN A 380 -5.58 36.15 11.67
C GLN A 380 -4.66 36.30 12.89
N SER A 381 -3.35 36.06 12.70
CA SER A 381 -2.36 35.97 13.78
C SER A 381 -1.34 37.11 13.79
N HIS A 382 -1.31 37.94 12.74
CA HIS A 382 -0.32 39.00 12.56
C HIS A 382 -0.96 40.36 12.26
N VAL A 383 -0.22 41.41 12.61
CA VAL A 383 -0.54 42.80 12.27
C VAL A 383 -0.15 43.05 10.81
N VAL A 384 -1.02 43.71 10.04
CA VAL A 384 -0.70 44.15 8.68
C VAL A 384 0.11 45.44 8.80
N PRO A 385 1.40 45.46 8.45
CA PRO A 385 2.23 46.65 8.63
C PRO A 385 1.74 47.80 7.73
N GLY A 386 1.90 49.03 8.20
CA GLY A 386 1.53 50.23 7.44
C GLY A 386 2.40 50.46 6.20
N CYS A 387 3.59 49.85 6.16
CA CYS A 387 4.54 49.93 5.06
C CYS A 387 4.34 48.74 4.08
N PRO A 388 4.03 49.00 2.80
CA PRO A 388 3.89 47.95 1.79
C PRO A 388 5.12 47.06 1.62
N GLY A 389 6.34 47.62 1.76
CA GLY A 389 7.58 46.85 1.66
C GLY A 389 7.74 45.79 2.76
N GLN A 390 7.39 46.14 4.01
CA GLN A 390 7.37 45.20 5.14
C GLN A 390 6.29 44.13 4.96
N LEU A 391 5.11 44.51 4.43
CA LEU A 391 4.05 43.57 4.13
C LEU A 391 4.49 42.55 3.07
N LEU A 392 5.07 43.01 1.96
CA LEU A 392 5.57 42.13 0.90
C LEU A 392 6.68 41.21 1.39
N SER A 393 7.56 41.69 2.29
CA SER A 393 8.61 40.85 2.89
C SER A 393 8.01 39.74 3.75
N ALA A 394 7.03 40.07 4.60
CA ALA A 394 6.35 39.08 5.43
C ALA A 394 5.59 38.05 4.57
N LEU A 395 4.90 38.50 3.53
CA LEU A 395 4.19 37.62 2.60
C LEU A 395 5.15 36.75 1.79
N ALA A 396 6.32 37.26 1.40
CA ALA A 396 7.33 36.47 0.70
C ALA A 396 7.78 35.27 1.54
N THR A 397 8.00 35.45 2.85
CA THR A 397 8.30 34.35 3.77
C THR A 397 7.16 33.34 3.83
N VAL A 398 5.91 33.81 4.00
CA VAL A 398 4.73 32.93 4.04
C VAL A 398 4.57 32.12 2.75
N VAL A 399 4.75 32.77 1.60
CA VAL A 399 4.67 32.15 0.28
C VAL A 399 5.81 31.16 0.07
N GLN A 400 7.04 31.51 0.45
CA GLN A 400 8.20 30.64 0.32
C GLN A 400 8.03 29.33 1.09
N GLU A 401 7.45 29.39 2.28
CA GLU A 401 7.25 28.21 3.13
C GLU A 401 6.10 27.32 2.66
N LYS A 402 5.11 27.88 1.97
CA LYS A 402 3.83 27.20 1.70
C LYS A 402 3.55 26.93 0.23
N MET A 403 4.25 27.58 -0.70
CA MET A 403 4.22 27.26 -2.13
C MET A 403 5.44 26.44 -2.51
N GLY A 404 5.21 25.23 -3.00
CA GLY A 404 6.24 24.39 -3.59
C GLY A 404 6.57 24.76 -5.05
N GLY A 405 7.52 24.03 -5.64
CA GLY A 405 7.84 24.11 -7.06
C GLY A 405 8.47 25.43 -7.50
N SER A 406 8.56 25.62 -8.82
CA SER A 406 9.07 26.87 -9.41
C SER A 406 8.18 28.08 -9.08
N SER A 407 6.88 27.88 -8.90
CA SER A 407 5.94 28.95 -8.56
C SER A 407 6.26 29.60 -7.20
N GLY A 408 6.59 28.80 -6.18
CA GLY A 408 7.06 29.33 -4.90
C GLY A 408 8.42 30.02 -5.04
N ALA A 409 9.35 29.41 -5.78
CA ALA A 409 10.69 29.95 -5.98
C ALA A 409 10.73 31.25 -6.80
N VAL A 410 9.76 31.48 -7.69
CA VAL A 410 9.63 32.70 -8.52
C VAL A 410 8.81 33.78 -7.83
N SER A 411 7.79 33.42 -7.05
CA SER A 411 6.96 34.40 -6.33
C SER A 411 7.76 35.20 -5.30
N VAL A 412 8.77 34.58 -4.68
CA VAL A 412 9.64 35.23 -3.69
C VAL A 412 10.49 36.36 -4.31
N PRO A 413 11.21 36.15 -5.44
CA PRO A 413 11.82 37.22 -6.21
C PRO A 413 10.83 38.28 -6.68
N VAL A 414 9.62 37.93 -7.11
CA VAL A 414 8.63 38.93 -7.56
C VAL A 414 8.22 39.87 -6.43
N CYS A 415 7.90 39.32 -5.25
CA CYS A 415 7.65 40.14 -4.05
C CYS A 415 8.90 40.95 -3.65
N SER A 416 10.10 40.37 -3.73
CA SER A 416 11.36 41.05 -3.38
C SER A 416 11.80 42.13 -4.37
N ILE A 417 11.52 41.95 -5.66
CA ILE A 417 11.80 42.90 -6.74
C ILE A 417 10.80 44.05 -6.68
N GLN A 418 9.54 43.79 -6.35
CA GLN A 418 8.56 44.86 -6.10
C GLN A 418 8.93 45.69 -4.86
N ILE A 419 9.52 45.09 -3.82
CA ILE A 419 10.13 45.83 -2.69
C ILE A 419 11.29 46.71 -3.20
N TYR A 420 12.19 46.15 -4.03
CA TYR A 420 13.31 46.91 -4.60
C TYR A 420 12.84 48.10 -5.46
N PHE A 421 11.82 47.90 -6.30
CA PHE A 421 11.25 48.95 -7.15
C PHE A 421 10.56 50.04 -6.31
N TRP A 422 9.88 49.66 -5.22
CA TRP A 422 9.25 50.62 -4.30
C TRP A 422 10.28 51.45 -3.52
N VAL A 423 11.32 50.80 -2.98
CA VAL A 423 12.39 51.48 -2.23
C VAL A 423 13.21 52.40 -3.11
N VAL A 424 13.49 52.01 -4.36
CA VAL A 424 14.33 52.79 -5.29
C VAL A 424 13.57 53.92 -5.99
N HIS A 425 12.23 53.87 -6.10
CA HIS A 425 11.46 54.90 -6.83
C HIS A 425 10.46 55.72 -6.00
N PHE A 426 10.13 55.32 -4.77
CA PHE A 426 9.11 55.99 -3.96
C PHE A 426 9.57 56.32 -2.52
N GLY A 427 10.89 56.33 -2.27
CA GLY A 427 11.50 56.50 -0.94
C GLY A 427 11.33 57.88 -0.26
N ASP A 428 10.81 58.90 -0.96
CA ASP A 428 10.51 60.22 -0.37
C ASP A 428 9.05 60.61 -0.66
N PHE A 429 8.17 60.38 0.32
CA PHE A 429 6.78 60.85 0.26
C PHE A 429 6.65 62.25 0.87
N ALA A 430 6.86 63.26 0.03
CA ALA A 430 6.21 64.56 0.20
C ALA A 430 5.55 64.92 -1.14
N HIS A 431 4.21 64.84 -1.18
CA HIS A 431 3.32 65.21 -2.29
C HIS A 431 3.10 64.19 -3.43
N ILE A 432 2.21 63.22 -3.21
CA ILE A 432 1.35 62.69 -4.29
C ILE A 432 -0.06 62.51 -3.72
N ASP A 433 -0.83 63.60 -3.73
CA ASP A 433 -2.26 63.50 -4.05
C ASP A 433 -2.36 63.59 -5.58
N THR A 434 -3.38 62.96 -6.19
CA THR A 434 -3.85 63.18 -7.59
C THR A 434 -3.45 62.25 -8.75
N LEU A 435 -2.98 61.00 -8.57
CA LEU A 435 -2.81 60.10 -9.75
C LEU A 435 -3.11 58.61 -9.43
N CYS A 436 -4.37 58.25 -9.15
CA CYS A 436 -4.85 56.86 -9.28
C CYS A 436 -6.39 56.75 -9.26
N PHE A 437 -7.07 57.59 -10.03
CA PHE A 437 -8.48 57.43 -10.39
C PHE A 437 -8.63 57.96 -11.81
N ASP A 438 -8.17 57.23 -12.84
CA ASP A 438 -8.55 57.48 -14.25
C ASP A 438 -8.02 56.40 -15.22
N SER A 439 -8.20 55.11 -14.89
CA SER A 439 -7.93 54.03 -15.85
C SER A 439 -8.96 52.90 -15.76
N CYS A 440 -10.23 53.29 -15.68
CA CYS A 440 -11.39 52.39 -15.81
C CYS A 440 -12.35 52.88 -16.92
N THR A 441 -11.85 53.18 -18.12
CA THR A 441 -12.75 53.54 -19.23
C THR A 441 -12.20 53.30 -20.65
N VAL A 442 -11.52 52.18 -20.93
CA VAL A 442 -11.28 51.78 -22.33
C VAL A 442 -11.31 50.25 -22.47
N CYS A 443 -12.50 49.64 -22.45
CA CYS A 443 -12.76 48.36 -23.12
C CYS A 443 -14.26 48.04 -23.17
N SER A 444 -15.04 48.90 -23.84
CA SER A 444 -16.39 48.54 -24.28
C SER A 444 -16.76 49.29 -25.56
N SER A 445 -16.35 48.77 -26.71
CA SER A 445 -17.05 48.93 -28.00
C SER A 445 -16.24 48.29 -29.13
N ARG A 446 -16.71 47.15 -29.62
CA ARG A 446 -16.68 46.78 -31.04
C ARG A 446 -17.52 45.53 -31.25
N GLN A 447 -18.83 45.76 -31.42
CA GLN A 447 -19.69 44.88 -32.20
C GLN A 447 -19.57 45.22 -33.70
N ARG A 448 -19.61 44.15 -34.50
CA ARG A 448 -19.85 43.96 -35.95
C ARG A 448 -20.33 45.17 -36.78
N ALA A 449 -19.82 45.29 -38.01
CA ALA A 449 -20.61 45.18 -39.27
C ALA A 449 -19.70 45.26 -40.53
N ASP A 450 -19.85 44.26 -41.39
CA ASP A 450 -19.86 44.22 -42.87
C ASP A 450 -18.89 45.09 -43.71
N THR A 451 -18.03 44.41 -44.49
CA THR A 451 -18.08 44.38 -45.97
C THR A 451 -17.44 43.11 -46.50
#